data_AF-A0A2H3AWP6-F1
#
_entry.id   AF-A0A2H3AWP6-F1
#
_cell.length_a   1.000
_cell.length_b   1.000
_cell.length_c   1.000
_cell.angle_alpha   90.00
_cell.angle_beta   90.00
_cell.angle_gamma   90.00
#
_symmetry.space_group_name_H-M   'P 1'
#
loop_
_entity.id
_entity.type
_entity.pdbx_description
1 polymer ?
#
loop_
_entity_poly.entity_id
_entity_poly.type
_entity_poly.pdbx_seq_one_letter_code
_entity_poly.pdbx_strand_id
1 'polypeptide(L)'
;MANSNLSQCTRSPIQKLPPELLAEILSYLTIVEIKPLSLTCTILNNDCFPFVFRNLSLHCNHHRATKFLVDFKDRTPAVLCLRKLTLNELNEDISKEILP
;
A
#
# COMPACT_ATOMS: atom_id res chain seq x y z
N MET A 1 -27.80 -35.02 -5.37
CA MET A 1 -27.53 -33.86 -6.25
C MET A 1 -27.50 -32.62 -5.38
N ALA A 2 -26.31 -32.17 -4.98
CA ALA A 2 -26.14 -30.94 -4.19
C ALA A 2 -25.52 -29.88 -5.11
N ASN A 3 -26.38 -29.09 -5.75
CA ASN A 3 -25.99 -27.85 -6.41
C ASN A 3 -26.13 -26.74 -5.36
N SER A 4 -25.03 -26.39 -4.70
CA SER A 4 -24.92 -25.14 -3.96
C SER A 4 -23.85 -24.31 -4.64
N ASN A 5 -24.34 -23.49 -5.56
CA ASN A 5 -23.71 -22.35 -6.21
C ASN A 5 -22.43 -21.88 -5.52
N LEU A 6 -21.28 -22.20 -6.12
CA LEU A 6 -20.06 -21.44 -5.89
C LEU A 6 -20.45 -19.98 -6.14
N SER A 7 -20.37 -19.15 -5.11
CA SER A 7 -20.53 -17.71 -5.24
C SER A 7 -19.53 -17.25 -6.32
N GLN A 8 -20.01 -17.03 -7.53
CA GLN A 8 -19.24 -16.35 -8.55
C GLN A 8 -19.06 -14.95 -7.99
N CYS A 9 -17.93 -14.73 -7.34
CA CYS A 9 -17.45 -13.41 -6.97
C CYS A 9 -17.28 -12.68 -8.30
N THR A 10 -18.33 -11.98 -8.72
CA THR A 10 -18.37 -11.21 -9.95
C THR A 10 -17.36 -10.10 -9.76
N ARG A 11 -16.14 -10.33 -10.27
CA ARG A 11 -15.08 -9.32 -10.30
C ARG A 11 -15.69 -8.04 -10.86
N SER A 12 -15.65 -6.97 -10.07
CA SER A 12 -16.13 -5.68 -10.48
C SER A 12 -15.41 -5.25 -11.77
N PRO A 13 -16.03 -4.44 -12.64
CA PRO A 13 -15.41 -4.04 -13.91
C PRO A 13 -13.99 -3.47 -13.75
N ILE A 14 -13.75 -2.77 -12.63
CA ILE A 14 -12.42 -2.22 -12.29
C ILE A 14 -11.36 -3.30 -12.05
N GLN A 15 -11.73 -4.47 -11.53
CA GLN A 15 -10.84 -5.63 -11.34
C GLN A 15 -10.60 -6.44 -12.62
N LYS A 16 -11.31 -6.11 -13.71
CA LYS A 16 -11.07 -6.69 -15.04
C LYS A 16 -10.08 -5.85 -15.86
N LEU A 17 -9.71 -4.67 -15.38
CA LEU A 17 -8.71 -3.84 -16.04
C LEU A 17 -7.34 -4.55 -16.00
N PRO A 18 -6.53 -4.40 -17.06
CA PRO A 18 -5.10 -4.66 -16.98
C PRO A 18 -4.49 -3.94 -15.77
N PRO A 19 -3.56 -4.58 -15.05
CA PRO A 19 -2.95 -4.00 -13.86
C PRO A 19 -2.24 -2.67 -14.16
N GLU A 20 -1.72 -2.49 -15.37
CA GLU A 20 -1.08 -1.25 -15.82
C GLU A 20 -2.07 -0.08 -15.88
N LEU A 21 -3.29 -0.31 -16.40
CA LEU A 21 -4.33 0.70 -16.48
C LEU A 21 -4.89 1.04 -15.09
N LEU A 22 -5.05 0.04 -14.23
CA LEU A 22 -5.45 0.27 -12.85
C LEU A 22 -4.38 1.08 -12.10
N ALA A 23 -3.11 0.72 -12.27
CA ALA A 23 -2.00 1.45 -11.67
C ALA A 23 -1.92 2.90 -12.16
N GLU A 24 -2.18 3.14 -13.45
CA GLU A 24 -2.27 4.49 -14.00
C GLU A 24 -3.40 5.29 -13.38
N ILE A 25 -4.62 4.73 -13.27
CA ILE A 25 -5.76 5.37 -12.59
C ILE A 25 -5.39 5.73 -11.14
N LEU A 26 -4.85 4.76 -10.39
CA LEU A 26 -4.45 4.97 -9.00
C LEU A 26 -3.33 6.03 -8.87
N SER A 27 -2.51 6.23 -9.90
CA SER A 27 -1.45 7.24 -9.89
C SER A 27 -1.95 8.68 -9.94
N TYR A 28 -3.18 8.91 -10.41
CA TYR A 28 -3.84 10.22 -10.42
C TYR A 28 -4.58 10.53 -9.12
N LEU A 29 -4.75 9.55 -8.23
CA LEU A 29 -5.48 9.72 -6.97
C LEU A 29 -4.56 10.16 -5.83
N THR A 30 -5.12 10.95 -4.92
CA THR A 30 -4.49 11.30 -3.66
C THR A 30 -4.60 10.16 -2.64
N ILE A 31 -3.75 10.17 -1.60
CA ILE A 31 -3.82 9.18 -0.51
C ILE A 31 -5.20 9.18 0.17
N VAL A 32 -5.85 10.35 0.24
CA VAL A 32 -7.19 10.51 0.83
C VAL A 32 -8.25 9.76 0.03
N GLU A 33 -8.09 9.68 -1.29
CA GLU A 33 -9.01 8.98 -2.20
C GLU A 33 -8.69 7.49 -2.31
N ILE A 34 -7.41 7.12 -2.27
CA ILE A 34 -6.94 5.72 -2.32
C ILE A 34 -7.35 4.97 -1.05
N LYS A 35 -7.36 5.62 0.11
CA LYS A 35 -7.61 4.95 1.39
C LYS A 35 -9.03 4.33 1.48
N PRO A 36 -10.13 5.02 1.11
CA PRO A 36 -11.44 4.39 1.00
C PRO A 36 -11.46 3.21 0.01
N LEU A 37 -10.80 3.35 -1.15
CA LEU A 37 -10.74 2.30 -2.16
C LEU A 37 -10.08 1.02 -1.63
N SER A 38 -8.98 1.16 -0.86
CA SER A 38 -8.27 0.03 -0.29
C SER A 38 -9.06 -0.74 0.78
N LEU A 39 -10.14 -0.16 1.31
CA LEU A 39 -11.02 -0.77 2.31
C LEU A 39 -12.22 -1.50 1.68
N THR A 40 -12.43 -1.38 0.37
CA THR A 40 -13.60 -1.98 -0.30
C THR A 40 -13.51 -3.49 -0.44
N CYS A 41 -12.34 -4.02 -0.82
CA CYS A 41 -12.08 -5.45 -0.92
C CYS A 41 -10.58 -5.76 -0.89
N THR A 42 -10.23 -7.03 -0.65
CA THR A 42 -8.84 -7.48 -0.56
C THR A 42 -8.04 -7.26 -1.83
N ILE A 43 -8.66 -7.36 -3.01
CA ILE A 43 -7.97 -7.13 -4.29
C ILE A 43 -7.56 -5.65 -4.39
N LEU A 44 -8.52 -4.74 -4.20
CA LEU A 44 -8.24 -3.30 -4.21
C LEU A 44 -7.33 -2.89 -3.06
N ASN A 45 -7.37 -3.60 -1.92
CA ASN A 45 -6.41 -3.40 -0.85
C ASN A 45 -4.97 -3.62 -1.34
N ASN A 46 -4.72 -4.75 -1.99
CA ASN A 46 -3.41 -5.10 -2.53
C ASN A 46 -2.96 -4.12 -3.62
N ASP A 47 -3.86 -3.76 -4.54
CA ASP A 47 -3.55 -2.86 -5.65
C ASP A 47 -3.30 -1.42 -5.20
N CYS A 48 -4.02 -0.95 -4.18
CA CYS A 48 -3.87 0.39 -3.61
C CYS A 48 -2.65 0.51 -2.69
N PHE A 49 -2.21 -0.60 -2.09
CA PHE A 49 -1.15 -0.60 -1.07
C PHE A 49 0.12 0.12 -1.57
N PRO A 50 0.65 -0.15 -2.78
CA PRO A 50 1.78 0.58 -3.33
C PRO A 50 1.63 2.10 -3.39
N PHE A 51 0.42 2.58 -3.59
CA PHE A 51 0.14 4.02 -3.79
C PHE A 51 -0.02 4.75 -2.47
N VAL A 52 -0.57 4.08 -1.44
CA VAL A 52 -0.63 4.62 -0.07
C VAL A 52 0.78 4.86 0.48
N PHE A 53 1.69 3.92 0.22
CA PHE A 53 3.05 3.97 0.77
C PHE A 53 4.09 4.48 -0.22
N ARG A 54 3.67 5.04 -1.36
CA ARG A 54 4.58 5.62 -2.37
C ARG A 54 5.39 6.79 -1.81
N ASN A 55 4.74 7.60 -0.98
CA ASN A 55 5.35 8.72 -0.26
C ASN A 55 5.02 8.57 1.22
N LEU A 56 6.01 8.20 2.02
CA LEU A 56 5.86 8.00 3.45
C LEU A 56 6.54 9.13 4.21
N SER A 57 5.81 9.78 5.11
CA SER A 57 6.39 10.70 6.09
C SER A 57 6.15 10.16 7.49
N LEU A 58 7.22 9.96 8.26
CA LEU A 58 7.17 9.47 9.64
C LEU A 58 7.77 10.51 10.57
N HIS A 59 7.11 10.73 11.70
CA HIS A 59 7.67 11.44 12.84
C HIS A 59 8.25 10.41 13.81
N CYS A 60 9.58 10.37 13.90
CA CYS A 60 10.33 9.27 14.52
C CYS A 60 10.50 9.38 16.04
N ASN A 61 9.99 10.44 16.65
CA ASN A 61 9.91 10.70 18.09
C ASN A 61 8.91 9.76 18.81
N HIS A 62 8.30 8.83 18.09
CA HIS A 62 7.46 7.78 18.64
C HIS A 62 8.03 6.39 18.34
N HIS A 63 8.22 5.58 19.38
CA HIS A 63 8.58 4.15 19.32
C HIS A 63 7.69 3.34 18.33
N ARG A 64 6.49 3.83 18.03
CA ARG A 64 5.60 3.21 17.03
C ARG A 64 6.11 3.35 15.59
N ALA A 65 6.82 4.44 15.26
CA ALA A 65 7.35 4.68 13.92
C ALA A 65 8.51 3.73 13.59
N THR A 66 9.40 3.48 14.55
CA THR A 66 10.50 2.51 14.42
C THR A 66 9.99 1.08 14.24
N LYS A 67 9.00 0.66 15.05
CA LYS A 67 8.38 -0.66 14.87
C LYS A 67 7.68 -0.79 13.51
N PHE A 68 6.96 0.26 13.09
CA PHE A 68 6.32 0.29 11.78
C PHE A 68 7.32 0.10 10.64
N LEU A 69 8.49 0.75 10.70
CA LEU A 69 9.51 0.63 9.66
C LEU A 69 10.08 -0.79 9.54
N VAL A 70 10.31 -1.47 10.67
CA VAL A 70 10.74 -2.88 10.69
C VAL A 70 9.67 -3.75 10.04
N ASP A 71 8.41 -3.63 10.49
CA ASP A 71 7.29 -4.39 9.94
C ASP A 71 7.03 -4.08 8.45
N PHE A 72 7.34 -2.85 8.01
CA PHE A 72 7.20 -2.40 6.63
C PHE A 72 8.29 -2.95 5.72
N LYS A 73 9.54 -3.02 6.21
CA LYS A 73 10.69 -3.57 5.48
C LYS A 73 10.49 -5.04 5.12
N ASP A 74 9.85 -5.80 6.00
CA ASP A 74 9.61 -7.24 5.78
C ASP A 74 8.43 -7.52 4.82
N ARG A 75 7.68 -6.49 4.40
CA ARG A 75 6.66 -6.63 3.38
C ARG A 75 7.25 -6.41 1.99
N THR A 76 7.64 -7.48 1.31
CA THR A 76 7.76 -7.47 -0.15
C THR A 76 6.34 -7.57 -0.74
N PRO A 77 5.84 -6.60 -1.56
CA PRO A 77 6.55 -5.62 -2.39
C PRO A 77 6.48 -4.16 -1.89
N ALA A 78 6.06 -3.91 -0.64
CA ALA A 78 5.91 -2.58 -0.04
C ALA A 78 7.19 -1.72 -0.12
N VAL A 79 8.35 -2.36 0.01
CA VAL A 79 9.66 -1.69 -0.09
C VAL A 79 9.95 -1.24 -1.53
N LEU A 80 9.51 -1.98 -2.55
CA LEU A 80 9.75 -1.65 -3.96
C LEU A 80 8.88 -0.48 -4.45
N CYS A 81 7.76 -0.20 -3.80
CA CYS A 81 6.88 0.91 -4.19
C CYS A 81 7.17 2.24 -3.48
N LEU A 82 7.99 2.22 -2.42
CA LEU A 82 8.39 3.42 -1.69
C LEU A 82 9.33 4.27 -2.57
N ARG A 83 8.84 5.42 -3.05
CA ARG A 83 9.63 6.36 -3.86
C ARG A 83 10.21 7.51 -3.05
N LYS A 84 9.50 7.91 -1.99
CA LYS A 84 9.93 8.99 -1.11
C LYS A 84 9.69 8.59 0.34
N LEU A 85 10.75 8.63 1.13
CA LEU A 85 10.71 8.52 2.58
C LEU A 85 11.13 9.86 3.16
N THR A 86 10.34 10.40 4.08
CA THR A 86 10.67 11.61 4.83
C THR A 86 10.59 11.28 6.30
N LEU A 87 11.74 11.28 6.96
CA LEU A 87 11.85 11.03 8.39
C LEU A 87 12.02 12.39 9.07
N ASN A 88 11.02 12.78 9.84
CA ASN A 88 11.02 14.00 10.62
C ASN A 88 11.45 13.66 12.05
N GLU A 89 12.25 14.55 12.65
CA GLU A 89 12.60 14.49 14.09
C GLU A 89 13.30 13.17 14.46
N LEU A 90 14.26 12.76 13.63
CA LEU A 90 15.20 11.70 13.95
C LEU A 90 16.21 12.21 14.99
N ASN A 91 16.31 11.52 16.13
CA ASN A 91 17.45 11.65 17.02
C ASN A 91 18.70 10.94 16.46
N GLU A 92 18.52 9.98 15.54
CA GLU A 92 19.59 9.19 14.90
C GLU A 92 19.28 8.93 13.42
N ASP A 93 20.30 8.98 12.55
CA ASP A 93 20.13 8.78 11.10
C ASP A 93 20.00 7.29 10.74
N ILE A 94 18.76 6.81 10.59
CA ILE A 94 18.42 5.42 10.22
C ILE A 94 18.15 5.23 8.72
N SER A 95 18.42 6.26 7.90
CA SER A 95 18.13 6.23 6.46
C SER A 95 18.79 5.04 5.73
N LYS A 96 19.98 4.62 6.19
CA LYS A 96 20.76 3.51 5.63
C LYS A 96 20.19 2.12 5.90
N GLU A 97 19.30 1.96 6.88
CA GLU A 97 18.71 0.65 7.20
C GLU A 97 17.43 0.36 6.41
N ILE A 98 16.83 1.41 5.85
CA ILE A 98 15.47 1.40 5.28
C ILE A 98 15.48 1.51 3.76
N LEU A 99 16.41 2.28 3.19
CA LEU A 99 16.57 2.39 1.74
C LEU A 99 17.51 1.28 1.25
N PRO A 100 17.20 0.63 0.11
CA PRO A 100 18.12 -0.33 -0.52
C PRO A 100 19.42 0.31 -0.99
#